data_AF-A0A3D1U0V2-F1
#
_entry.id   AF-A0A3D1U0V2-F1
#
_cell.length_a   1.000
_cell.length_b   1.000
_cell.length_c   1.000
_cell.angle_alpha   90.00
_cell.angle_beta   90.00
_cell.angle_gamma   90.00
#
_symmetry.space_group_name_H-M   'P 1'
#
loop_
_entity.id
_entity.type
_entity.pdbx_description
1 polymer ?
#
loop_
_entity_poly.entity_id
_entity_poly.type
_entity_poly.pdbx_seq_one_letter_code
_entity_poly.pdbx_strand_id
1 'polypeptide(L)' 'LVRSPFTLSAVPHAAAFHHAAPDVGQHTDEILCEFGYDNVQIQELREAGAIA' A
#
# COMPACT_ATOMS: atom_id res chain seq x y z
N LEU A 1 -6.43 -1.45 18.21
CA LEU A 1 -5.10 -1.23 17.60
C LEU A 1 -4.08 -1.08 18.72
N VAL A 2 -2.95 -1.80 18.64
CA VAL A 2 -1.87 -1.72 19.61
C VAL A 2 -0.79 -0.79 19.05
N ARG A 3 -0.28 0.14 19.87
CA ARG A 3 0.82 1.06 19.47
C ARG A 3 2.17 0.36 19.60
N SER A 4 3.20 0.95 19.00
CA SER A 4 4.58 0.48 19.19
C SER A 4 4.93 0.44 20.69
N PRO A 5 5.56 -0.65 21.18
CA PRO A 5 5.72 -0.90 22.62
C PRO A 5 6.90 -0.15 23.25
N PHE A 6 7.68 0.58 22.48
CA PHE A 6 8.82 1.38 22.95
C PHE A 6 8.74 2.79 22.40
N THR A 7 9.55 3.72 22.90
CA THR A 7 9.53 5.13 22.50
C THR A 7 10.90 5.54 21.95
N LEU A 8 10.91 6.31 20.87
CA LEU A 8 12.12 6.92 20.32
C LEU A 8 12.19 8.40 20.74
N SER A 9 13.21 8.80 21.49
CA SER A 9 13.32 10.17 22.04
C SER A 9 13.52 11.25 20.97
N ALA A 10 14.19 10.89 19.86
CA ALA A 10 14.45 11.81 18.74
C ALA A 10 13.31 11.84 17.71
N VAL A 11 12.40 10.87 17.72
CA VAL A 11 11.32 10.74 16.73
C VAL A 11 10.01 10.47 17.45
N PRO A 12 9.17 11.50 17.66
CA PRO A 12 7.91 11.32 18.35
C PRO A 12 7.00 10.40 17.54
N HIS A 13 6.27 9.53 18.24
CA HIS A 13 5.28 8.69 17.59
C HIS A 13 4.09 9.54 17.12
N ALA A 14 3.54 9.19 15.96
CA ALA A 14 2.34 9.84 15.46
C ALA A 14 1.18 9.72 16.47
N ALA A 15 0.45 10.82 16.68
CA ALA A 15 -0.66 10.87 17.64
C ALA A 15 -1.84 9.94 17.25
N ALA A 16 -1.98 9.69 15.95
CA ALA A 16 -2.99 8.81 15.35
C ALA A 16 -2.33 7.82 14.39
N PHE A 17 -3.02 6.69 14.14
CA PHE A 17 -2.62 5.77 13.09
C PHE A 17 -2.87 6.42 11.73
N HIS A 18 -1.88 6.30 10.84
CA HIS A 18 -1.92 6.96 9.53
C HIS A 18 -3.01 6.35 8.63
N HIS A 19 -3.07 5.02 8.55
CA HIS A 19 -4.07 4.28 7.78
C HIS A 19 -4.55 3.03 8.52
N ALA A 20 -5.73 2.54 8.15
CA ALA A 20 -6.15 1.19 8.45
C ALA A 20 -5.31 0.17 7.64
N ALA A 21 -5.49 -1.12 7.94
CA ALA A 21 -4.93 -2.14 7.06
C ALA A 21 -5.55 -2.00 5.66
N PRO A 22 -4.75 -2.16 4.59
CA PRO A 22 -5.28 -2.08 3.24
C PRO A 22 -6.18 -3.27 2.92
N ASP A 23 -7.16 -3.04 2.05
CA ASP A 23 -7.95 -4.11 1.44
C ASP A 23 -7.11 -4.87 0.40
N VAL A 24 -7.56 -6.08 0.05
CA VAL A 24 -6.91 -6.89 -0.99
C VAL A 24 -6.91 -6.12 -2.31
N GLY A 25 -5.73 -5.88 -2.85
CA GLY A 25 -5.54 -5.19 -4.13
C GLY A 25 -5.66 -3.66 -4.08
N GLN A 26 -5.89 -3.05 -2.89
CA GLN A 26 -6.12 -1.60 -2.76
C GLN A 26 -5.04 -0.73 -3.41
N HIS A 27 -3.77 -1.17 -3.37
CA HIS A 27 -2.62 -0.41 -3.89
C HIS A 27 -1.97 -1.08 -5.11
N THR A 28 -2.60 -2.08 -5.73
CA THR A 28 -2.01 -2.80 -6.88
C THR A 28 -1.66 -1.86 -8.03
N ASP A 29 -2.63 -1.04 -8.45
CA ASP A 29 -2.44 -0.15 -9.60
C ASP A 29 -1.40 0.95 -9.30
N GLU A 30 -1.39 1.49 -8.08
CA GLU A 30 -0.42 2.48 -7.60
C GLU A 30 1.00 1.93 -7.66
N ILE A 31 1.20 0.74 -7.09
CA ILE A 31 2.51 0.07 -7.05
C ILE A 31 2.97 -0.29 -8.47
N LEU A 32 2.09 -0.80 -9.33
CA LEU A 32 2.46 -1.14 -10.71
C LEU A 32 2.85 0.10 -11.52
N CYS A 33 2.13 1.21 -11.34
CA CYS A 33 2.51 2.49 -11.95
C CYS A 33 3.89 2.96 -11.47
N GLU A 34 4.19 2.84 -10.18
CA GLU A 34 5.52 3.18 -9.63
C GLU A 34 6.64 2.30 -10.18
N PHE A 35 6.34 1.03 -10.48
CA PHE A 35 7.27 0.13 -11.17
C PHE A 35 7.43 0.40 -12.66
N GLY A 36 6.68 1.36 -13.22
CA GLY A 36 6.78 1.79 -14.61
C GLY A 36 5.86 1.04 -15.58
N TYR A 37 4.85 0.32 -15.07
CA TYR A 37 3.79 -0.21 -15.91
C TYR A 37 2.84 0.91 -16.32
N ASP A 38 2.43 0.90 -17.59
CA ASP A 38 1.37 1.78 -18.05
C ASP A 38 -0.03 1.17 -17.78
N ASN A 39 -1.07 2.00 -17.94
CA ASN A 39 -2.45 1.56 -17.72
C ASN A 39 -2.87 0.42 -18.64
N VAL A 40 -2.30 0.31 -19.84
CA VAL A 40 -2.67 -0.76 -20.79
C VAL A 40 -2.15 -2.09 -20.28
N GLN A 41 -0.88 -2.15 -19.87
CA GLN A 41 -0.25 -3.34 -19.30
C GLN A 41 -0.93 -3.78 -17.99
N ILE A 42 -1.34 -2.83 -17.15
CA ILE A 42 -2.08 -3.13 -15.92
C ILE A 42 -3.44 -3.76 -16.23
N GLN A 43 -4.16 -3.26 -17.24
CA GLN A 43 -5.43 -3.87 -17.65
C GLN A 43 -5.22 -5.27 -18.25
N GLU A 44 -4.18 -5.49 -19.06
CA GLU A 44 -3.85 -6.83 -19.57
C GLU A 44 -3.59 -7.83 -18.43
N LEU A 45 -2.89 -7.42 -17.37
CA LEU A 45 -2.65 -8.25 -16.17
C LEU A 45 -3.95 -8.57 -15.42
N ARG A 46 -4.87 -7.60 -15.35
CA ARG A 46 -6.18 -7.74 -14.72
C ARG A 46 -7.08 -8.68 -15.51
N GLU A 47 -7.11 -8.54 -16.84
CA GLU A 47 -7.84 -9.43 -17.75
C GLU A 47 -7.28 -10.86 -17.74
N ALA A 48 -5.96 -11.00 -17.58
CA ALA A 48 -5.30 -12.31 -17.41
C ALA A 48 -5.57 -12.95 -16.04
N GLY A 49 -6.21 -12.24 -15.10
CA GLY A 49 -6.45 -12.70 -13.73
C GLY A 49 -5.18 -12.82 -12.88
N ALA A 50 -4.09 -12.18 -13.29
CA ALA A 50 -2.81 -12.19 -12.57
C ALA A 50 -2.83 -11.27 -11.34
N ILE A 51 -3.68 -10.24 -11.37
CA ILE A 51 -3.85 -9.26 -10.30
C ILE A 51 -5.34 -9.04 -10.00
N ALA A 52 -5.63 -8.70 -8.74
CA ALA A 52 -6.99 -8.49 -8.22
C ALA A 52 -7.48 -7.05 -8.41
#